data_AF-A0A373DXC8-F1
#
_entry.id   AF-A0A373DXC8-F1
#
_cell.length_a   1.000
_cell.length_b   1.000
_cell.length_c   1.000
_cell.angle_alpha   90.00
_cell.angle_beta   90.00
_cell.angle_gamma   90.00
#
_symmetry.space_group_name_H-M   'P 1'
#
loop_
_entity.id
_entity.type
_entity.pdbx_description
1 polymer ?
#
loop_
_entity_poly.entity_id
_entity_poly.type
_entity_poly.pdbx_seq_one_letter_code
_entity_poly.pdbx_strand_id
1 'polypeptide(L)'
;MPIATRRARLAATVFVSLLALPLASCAGLTIPGQQPPSSGSSSTPGAGGGCQVATEAINQVIADAQAGVPQLIERALSGQSLDAAGIVDPVLQSLDEAARNTTDPAVLKAIDGARAEWDQLAADIQALKAPDLSGIDLGNLGSLSQLGGLQEYGTQLSALFTERLPALQKSGQKLQQACAAQ
;
A
#
# COMPACT_ATOMS: atom_id res chain seq x y z
N MET A 1 -25.58 -0.34 58.34
CA MET A 1 -26.37 -0.24 57.09
C MET A 1 -25.43 0.20 55.97
N PRO A 2 -25.53 -0.42 54.77
CA PRO A 2 -24.50 -0.46 53.73
C PRO A 2 -24.61 0.77 52.79
N ILE A 3 -23.63 1.06 51.94
CA ILE A 3 -23.66 0.67 50.51
C ILE A 3 -22.21 0.59 50.00
N ALA A 4 -21.89 -0.60 49.50
CA ALA A 4 -20.68 -0.92 48.74
C ALA A 4 -20.89 -0.55 47.27
N THR A 5 -19.98 0.21 46.67
CA THR A 5 -19.97 0.44 45.22
C THR A 5 -18.80 -0.32 44.61
N ARG A 6 -19.15 -1.43 43.94
CA ARG A 6 -18.25 -2.37 43.29
C ARG A 6 -17.53 -1.70 42.12
N ARG A 7 -16.20 -1.79 42.08
CA ARG A 7 -15.39 -1.51 40.89
C ARG A 7 -15.57 -2.66 39.90
N ALA A 8 -16.43 -2.46 38.90
CA ALA A 8 -16.47 -3.32 37.73
C ALA A 8 -15.24 -3.01 36.85
N ARG A 9 -14.21 -3.85 36.92
CA ARG A 9 -13.18 -3.94 35.88
C ARG A 9 -13.81 -4.70 34.71
N LEU A 10 -14.33 -3.97 33.73
CA LEU A 10 -14.63 -4.54 32.43
C LEU A 10 -13.32 -4.66 31.67
N ALA A 11 -12.79 -5.89 31.64
CA ALA A 11 -11.78 -6.30 30.67
C ALA A 11 -12.45 -6.29 29.29
N ALA A 12 -12.12 -5.29 28.48
CA ALA A 12 -12.48 -5.26 27.07
C ALA A 12 -11.55 -6.22 26.32
N THR A 13 -11.93 -7.48 26.26
CA THR A 13 -11.34 -8.47 25.35
C THR A 13 -11.80 -8.11 23.94
N VAL A 14 -11.02 -7.29 23.24
CA VAL A 14 -11.24 -7.06 21.81
C VAL A 14 -10.66 -8.27 21.08
N PHE A 15 -11.54 -9.22 20.83
CA PHE A 15 -11.37 -10.26 19.81
C PHE A 15 -11.33 -9.56 18.44
N VAL A 16 -10.13 -9.19 17.98
CA VAL A 16 -9.92 -8.92 16.55
C VAL A 16 -9.86 -10.28 15.88
N SER A 17 -11.05 -10.76 15.51
CA SER A 17 -11.22 -11.90 14.64
C SER A 17 -10.45 -11.64 13.35
N LEU A 18 -9.53 -12.55 13.05
CA LEU A 18 -8.82 -12.66 11.78
C LEU A 18 -9.81 -12.53 10.61
N LEU A 19 -9.74 -11.40 9.89
CA LEU A 19 -10.06 -11.37 8.47
C LEU A 19 -8.76 -11.63 7.70
N ALA A 20 -8.18 -12.81 7.92
CA ALA A 20 -7.37 -13.45 6.89
C ALA A 20 -8.37 -13.96 5.85
N LEU A 21 -8.68 -13.13 4.84
CA LEU A 21 -9.22 -13.67 3.61
C LEU A 21 -8.12 -14.56 3.01
N PRO A 22 -8.35 -15.87 2.84
CA PRO A 22 -7.50 -16.63 1.96
C PRO A 22 -7.79 -16.10 0.55
N LEU A 23 -6.89 -15.29 0.01
CA LEU A 23 -6.68 -15.26 -1.43
C LEU A 23 -6.25 -16.68 -1.80
N ALA A 24 -7.24 -17.53 -2.06
CA ALA A 24 -7.06 -18.85 -2.63
C ALA A 24 -6.41 -18.66 -4.01
N SER A 25 -5.09 -18.68 -4.00
CA SER A 25 -4.27 -19.53 -4.85
C SER A 25 -5.05 -20.21 -5.99
N CYS A 26 -4.92 -19.65 -7.19
CA CYS A 26 -4.85 -20.46 -8.41
C CYS A 26 -3.52 -21.24 -8.40
N ALA A 27 -3.38 -22.19 -7.49
CA ALA A 27 -2.31 -23.18 -7.49
C ALA A 27 -2.91 -24.48 -6.96
N GLY A 28 -2.79 -25.52 -7.78
CA GLY A 28 -3.56 -26.75 -7.69
C GLY A 28 -3.52 -27.46 -6.34
N LEU A 29 -4.67 -28.03 -5.99
CA LEU A 29 -4.80 -29.15 -5.09
C LEU A 29 -3.74 -30.22 -5.38
N THR A 30 -2.86 -30.50 -4.42
CA THR A 30 -2.08 -31.74 -4.39
C THR A 30 -2.46 -32.51 -3.12
N ILE A 31 -3.17 -33.61 -3.37
CA ILE A 31 -3.50 -34.66 -2.42
C ILE A 31 -2.27 -35.58 -2.35
N PRO A 32 -1.78 -35.97 -1.16
CA PRO A 32 -0.67 -36.92 -1.07
C PRO A 32 -1.16 -38.32 -1.47
N GLY A 33 -0.86 -38.76 -2.70
CA GLY A 33 -1.17 -40.14 -3.09
C GLY A 33 -1.09 -40.57 -4.56
N GLN A 34 -0.81 -39.71 -5.56
CA GLN A 34 -0.69 -40.16 -6.96
C GLN A 34 0.42 -39.41 -7.73
N GLN A 35 1.48 -40.13 -8.14
CA GLN A 35 2.17 -39.92 -9.43
C GLN A 35 1.22 -40.39 -10.56
N PRO A 36 1.24 -39.90 -11.83
CA PRO A 36 2.28 -39.19 -12.63
C PRO A 36 1.69 -38.00 -13.47
N PRO A 37 2.27 -37.45 -14.58
CA PRO A 37 3.60 -37.58 -15.19
C PRO A 37 4.42 -36.27 -15.26
N SER A 38 5.69 -36.44 -15.58
CA SER A 38 6.66 -35.40 -15.92
C SER A 38 6.22 -34.60 -17.16
N SER A 39 5.54 -33.47 -16.93
CA SER A 39 5.41 -32.39 -17.91
C SER A 39 6.29 -31.25 -17.44
N GLY A 40 7.48 -31.17 -18.03
CA GLY A 40 8.42 -30.09 -17.77
C GLY A 40 7.75 -28.74 -18.03
N SER A 41 7.51 -27.98 -16.96
CA SER A 41 7.40 -26.53 -17.09
C SER A 41 8.81 -26.02 -17.24
N SER A 42 9.25 -26.02 -18.50
CA SER A 42 10.39 -25.24 -18.96
C SER A 42 10.22 -23.82 -18.45
N SER A 43 11.01 -23.47 -17.45
CA SER A 43 11.37 -22.10 -17.12
C SER A 43 12.09 -21.53 -18.33
N THR A 44 11.33 -21.11 -19.34
CA THR A 44 11.83 -20.20 -20.35
C THR A 44 11.88 -18.84 -19.66
N PRO A 45 13.04 -18.19 -19.50
CA PRO A 45 13.10 -16.80 -19.05
C PRO A 45 12.61 -15.91 -20.20
N GLY A 46 11.30 -15.91 -20.44
CA GLY A 46 10.66 -15.12 -21.48
C GLY A 46 9.91 -13.97 -20.84
N ALA A 47 10.40 -12.75 -21.02
CA ALA A 47 9.72 -11.44 -21.01
C ALA A 47 8.69 -11.06 -19.89
N GLY A 48 8.29 -11.96 -18.99
CA GLY A 48 7.24 -11.75 -18.00
C GLY A 48 7.69 -11.19 -16.65
N GLY A 49 9.01 -11.06 -16.43
CA GLY A 49 9.56 -10.64 -15.13
C GLY A 49 9.20 -9.21 -14.73
N GLY A 50 9.32 -8.24 -15.64
CA GLY A 50 9.08 -6.82 -15.33
C GLY A 50 7.63 -6.51 -14.97
N CYS A 51 6.69 -7.12 -15.70
CA CYS A 51 5.25 -6.99 -15.46
C CYS A 51 4.81 -7.54 -14.10
N GLN A 52 5.39 -8.68 -13.71
CA GLN A 52 5.08 -9.32 -12.44
C GLN A 52 5.64 -8.52 -11.25
N VAL A 53 6.86 -7.99 -11.40
CA VAL A 53 7.47 -7.08 -10.40
C VAL A 53 6.66 -5.80 -10.23
N ALA A 54 6.23 -5.15 -11.32
CA ALA A 54 5.41 -3.95 -11.24
C ALA A 54 4.03 -4.20 -10.59
N THR A 55 3.42 -5.35 -10.88
CA THR A 55 2.16 -5.75 -10.26
C THR A 55 2.31 -5.97 -8.76
N GLU A 56 3.37 -6.65 -8.34
CA GLU A 56 3.65 -6.92 -6.93
C GLU A 56 3.92 -5.60 -6.19
N ALA A 57 4.73 -4.69 -6.76
CA ALA A 57 4.99 -3.38 -6.20
C ALA A 57 3.72 -2.54 -6.01
N ILE A 58 2.80 -2.54 -6.98
CA ILE A 58 1.50 -1.87 -6.87
C ILE A 58 0.68 -2.44 -5.70
N ASN A 59 0.55 -3.76 -5.62
CA ASN A 59 -0.23 -4.42 -4.57
C ASN A 59 0.37 -4.16 -3.19
N GLN A 60 1.69 -4.21 -3.09
CA GLN A 60 2.40 -3.97 -1.85
C GLN A 60 2.24 -2.53 -1.39
N VAL A 61 2.36 -1.53 -2.27
CA VAL A 61 2.16 -0.13 -1.88
C VAL A 61 0.70 0.18 -1.56
N ILE A 62 -0.27 -0.48 -2.20
CA ILE A 62 -1.68 -0.37 -1.79
C ILE A 62 -1.87 -0.90 -0.36
N ALA A 63 -1.28 -2.05 -0.04
CA ALA A 63 -1.33 -2.63 1.30
C ALA A 63 -0.58 -1.76 2.34
N ASP A 64 0.61 -1.28 1.98
CA ASP A 64 1.44 -0.42 2.81
C ASP A 64 0.80 0.95 2.99
N ALA A 65 0.09 1.49 2.01
CA ALA A 65 -0.65 2.74 2.17
C ALA A 65 -1.81 2.59 3.16
N GLN A 66 -2.52 1.46 3.12
CA GLN A 66 -3.58 1.15 4.08
C GLN A 66 -3.03 0.95 5.50
N ALA A 67 -1.82 0.39 5.63
CA ALA A 67 -1.18 0.10 6.92
C ALA A 67 -0.23 1.21 7.42
N GLY A 68 0.20 2.12 6.55
CA GLY A 68 1.40 2.95 6.72
C GLY A 68 1.14 4.38 7.16
N VAL A 69 -0.10 4.87 7.09
CA VAL A 69 -0.48 6.17 7.66
C VAL A 69 -0.10 6.28 9.16
N PRO A 70 -0.34 5.26 10.01
CA PRO A 70 0.15 5.27 11.39
C PRO A 70 1.68 5.37 11.49
N GLN A 71 2.42 4.66 10.63
CA GLN A 71 3.89 4.66 10.66
C GLN A 71 4.52 5.96 10.14
N LEU A 72 3.83 6.66 9.23
CA LEU A 72 4.21 8.02 8.83
C LEU A 72 4.11 8.98 10.00
N ILE A 73 3.02 8.89 10.77
CA ILE A 73 2.83 9.71 11.98
C ILE A 73 3.93 9.41 13.00
N GLU A 74 4.24 8.14 13.25
CA GLU A 74 5.34 7.75 14.16
C GLU A 74 6.70 8.30 13.72
N ARG A 75 7.03 8.21 12.42
CA ARG A 75 8.27 8.78 11.87
C ARG A 75 8.32 10.29 12.03
N ALA A 76 7.22 10.98 11.76
CA ALA A 76 7.09 12.41 12.01
C ALA A 76 7.37 12.77 13.47
N LEU A 77 6.79 12.01 14.40
CA LEU A 77 6.97 12.21 15.84
C LEU A 77 8.41 11.95 16.29
N SER A 78 9.16 11.09 15.58
CA SER A 78 10.59 10.89 15.80
C SER A 78 11.49 12.03 15.26
N GLY A 79 10.91 13.09 14.70
CA GLY A 79 11.64 14.22 14.14
C GLY A 79 12.19 13.99 12.73
N GLN A 80 11.75 12.92 12.05
CA GLN A 80 12.05 12.73 10.63
C GLN A 80 11.13 13.61 9.78
N SER A 81 11.68 14.15 8.68
CA SER A 81 10.89 14.88 7.69
C SER A 81 9.79 14.00 7.12
N LEU A 82 8.57 14.52 7.10
CA LEU A 82 7.42 13.79 6.60
C LEU A 82 7.37 13.88 5.07
N ASP A 83 7.94 12.88 4.41
CA ASP A 83 7.84 12.71 2.96
C ASP A 83 6.80 11.63 2.63
N ALA A 84 5.54 12.06 2.54
CA ALA A 84 4.45 11.17 2.14
C ALA A 84 4.46 10.91 0.62
N ALA A 85 5.07 11.79 -0.19
CA ALA A 85 5.17 11.59 -1.64
C ALA A 85 6.15 10.45 -1.96
N GLY A 86 7.22 10.32 -1.19
CA GLY A 86 8.17 9.20 -1.29
C GLY A 86 7.57 7.80 -1.09
N ILE A 87 6.30 7.69 -0.64
CA ILE A 87 5.58 6.41 -0.58
C ILE A 87 5.32 5.84 -1.98
N VAL A 88 5.09 6.69 -2.98
CA VAL A 88 4.73 6.24 -4.33
C VAL A 88 5.94 6.05 -5.25
N ASP A 89 7.11 6.60 -4.88
CA ASP A 89 8.35 6.52 -5.66
C ASP A 89 8.75 5.06 -6.03
N PRO A 90 8.70 4.07 -5.10
CA PRO A 90 9.04 2.68 -5.45
C PRO A 90 8.14 2.09 -6.52
N VAL A 91 6.86 2.50 -6.57
CA VAL A 91 5.92 2.04 -7.61
C VAL A 91 6.26 2.66 -8.95
N LEU A 92 6.48 3.97 -8.98
CA LEU A 92 6.85 4.69 -10.20
C LEU A 92 8.16 4.15 -10.78
N GLN A 93 9.14 3.86 -9.94
CA GLN A 93 10.39 3.22 -10.34
C GLN A 93 10.17 1.81 -10.92
N SER A 94 9.32 1.00 -10.28
CA SER A 94 8.99 -0.35 -10.76
C SER A 94 8.24 -0.33 -12.10
N LEU A 95 7.34 0.64 -12.29
CA LEU A 95 6.64 0.88 -13.56
C LEU A 95 7.62 1.33 -14.66
N ASP A 96 8.57 2.20 -14.34
CA ASP A 96 9.64 2.62 -15.26
C ASP A 96 10.52 1.44 -15.70
N GLU A 97 10.88 0.57 -14.76
CA GLU A 97 11.67 -0.62 -15.06
C GLU A 97 10.87 -1.62 -15.92
N ALA A 98 9.59 -1.81 -15.62
CA ALA A 98 8.71 -2.64 -16.46
C ALA A 98 8.58 -2.07 -17.88
N ALA A 99 8.45 -0.75 -18.03
CA ALA A 99 8.34 -0.09 -19.33
C ALA A 99 9.62 -0.28 -20.16
N ARG A 100 10.80 -0.22 -19.54
CA ARG A 100 12.09 -0.44 -20.22
C ARG A 100 12.29 -1.88 -20.68
N ASN A 101 11.66 -2.83 -20.00
CA ASN A 101 11.86 -4.26 -20.22
C ASN A 101 10.78 -4.92 -21.09
N THR A 102 9.80 -4.17 -21.57
CA THR A 102 8.76 -4.66 -22.49
C THR A 102 8.76 -3.86 -23.79
N THR A 103 8.41 -4.53 -24.89
CA THR A 103 8.18 -3.91 -26.20
C THR A 103 6.75 -4.06 -26.67
N ASP A 104 5.89 -4.70 -25.87
CA ASP A 104 4.48 -4.90 -26.22
C ASP A 104 3.71 -3.57 -26.09
N PRO A 105 3.06 -3.08 -27.17
CA PRO A 105 2.38 -1.79 -27.15
C PRO A 105 1.16 -1.75 -26.23
N ALA A 106 0.48 -2.88 -26.00
CA ALA A 106 -0.63 -2.96 -25.07
C ALA A 106 -0.14 -2.89 -23.62
N VAL A 107 0.98 -3.54 -23.30
CA VAL A 107 1.62 -3.46 -21.99
C VAL A 107 2.15 -2.07 -21.71
N LEU A 108 2.88 -1.45 -22.65
CA LEU A 108 3.36 -0.08 -22.51
C LEU A 108 2.21 0.90 -22.23
N LYS A 109 1.10 0.78 -22.98
CA LYS A 109 -0.09 1.60 -22.74
C LYS A 109 -0.71 1.38 -21.36
N ALA A 110 -0.69 0.14 -20.85
CA ALA A 110 -1.19 -0.16 -19.52
C ALA A 110 -0.25 0.38 -18.42
N ILE A 111 1.06 0.32 -18.63
CA ILE A 111 2.06 0.91 -17.74
C ILE A 111 1.90 2.44 -17.69
N ASP A 112 1.78 3.10 -18.84
CA ASP A 112 1.56 4.56 -18.90
C ASP A 112 0.27 4.96 -18.17
N GLY A 113 -0.80 4.18 -18.35
CA GLY A 113 -2.06 4.40 -17.63
C GLY A 113 -1.91 4.22 -16.12
N ALA A 114 -1.18 3.21 -15.66
CA ALA A 114 -0.88 3.03 -14.24
C ALA A 114 -0.03 4.18 -13.70
N ARG A 115 1.03 4.56 -14.41
CA ARG A 115 1.92 5.66 -14.05
C ARG A 115 1.16 6.96 -13.86
N ALA A 116 0.27 7.30 -14.79
CA ALA A 116 -0.53 8.52 -14.70
C ALA A 116 -1.38 8.58 -13.41
N GLU A 117 -1.97 7.47 -12.97
CA GLU A 117 -2.74 7.42 -11.72
C GLU A 117 -1.84 7.58 -10.49
N TRP A 118 -0.64 7.00 -10.50
CA TRP A 118 0.33 7.11 -9.41
C TRP A 118 0.97 8.50 -9.33
N ASP A 119 1.32 9.11 -10.47
CA ASP A 119 1.81 10.49 -10.54
C ASP A 119 0.77 11.48 -10.01
N GLN A 120 -0.50 11.24 -10.36
CA GLN A 120 -1.63 12.03 -9.87
C GLN A 120 -1.82 11.88 -8.35
N LEU A 121 -1.69 10.67 -7.80
CA LEU A 121 -1.66 10.48 -6.35
C LEU A 121 -0.48 11.23 -5.70
N ALA A 122 0.72 11.16 -6.27
CA ALA A 122 1.88 11.92 -5.77
C ALA A 122 1.59 13.43 -5.73
N ALA A 123 1.02 13.98 -6.80
CA ALA A 123 0.67 15.39 -6.90
C ALA A 123 -0.38 15.78 -5.84
N ASP A 124 -1.39 14.95 -5.62
CA ASP A 124 -2.41 15.20 -4.59
C ASP A 124 -1.80 15.16 -3.18
N ILE A 125 -0.91 14.19 -2.90
CA ILE A 125 -0.20 14.09 -1.62
C ILE A 125 0.65 15.35 -1.37
N GLN A 126 1.35 15.85 -2.40
CA GLN A 126 2.10 17.10 -2.32
C GLN A 126 1.19 18.31 -2.09
N ALA A 127 0.01 18.32 -2.72
CA ALA A 127 -0.99 19.39 -2.57
C ALA A 127 -1.56 19.47 -1.14
N LEU A 128 -1.61 18.34 -0.40
CA LEU A 128 -1.98 18.32 1.01
C LEU A 128 -1.01 19.13 1.91
N LYS A 129 0.19 19.44 1.41
CA LYS A 129 1.27 20.17 2.12
C LYS A 129 1.55 19.59 3.51
N ALA A 130 2.52 18.68 3.57
CA ALA A 130 2.96 18.10 4.84
C ALA A 130 3.26 19.20 5.87
N PRO A 131 2.77 19.07 7.11
CA PRO A 131 3.06 20.02 8.16
C PRO A 131 4.57 20.05 8.43
N ASP A 132 5.12 21.24 8.64
CA ASP A 132 6.50 21.38 9.08
C ASP A 132 6.58 21.02 10.57
N LEU A 133 7.29 19.93 10.85
CA LEU A 133 7.50 19.41 12.20
C LEU A 133 8.91 19.71 12.70
N SER A 134 9.72 20.45 11.93
CA SER A 134 11.04 20.87 12.38
C SER A 134 10.89 21.77 13.60
N GLY A 135 11.46 21.34 14.73
CA GLY A 135 11.40 22.08 15.99
C GLY A 135 10.24 21.75 16.93
N ILE A 136 9.53 20.63 16.74
CA ILE A 136 8.63 20.11 17.78
C ILE A 136 9.44 19.79 19.05
N ASP A 137 9.12 20.49 20.14
CA ASP A 137 9.60 20.17 21.48
C ASP A 137 8.46 19.48 22.24
N LEU A 138 8.57 18.17 22.45
CA LEU A 138 7.54 17.36 23.13
C LEU A 138 7.39 17.69 24.63
N GLY A 139 8.28 18.52 25.20
CA GLY A 139 8.19 19.06 26.55
C GLY A 139 7.45 20.39 26.65
N ASN A 140 7.09 21.02 25.52
CA ASN A 140 6.41 22.30 25.49
C ASN A 140 4.94 22.17 25.04
N LEU A 141 4.02 22.76 25.81
CA LEU A 141 2.58 22.77 25.53
C LEU A 141 2.22 23.52 24.23
N GLY A 142 3.10 24.40 23.73
CA GLY A 142 2.94 25.07 22.43
C GLY A 142 2.97 24.12 21.23
N SER A 143 3.59 22.95 21.37
CA SER A 143 3.74 21.94 20.32
C SER A 143 2.45 21.14 20.05
N LEU A 144 1.43 21.30 20.91
CA LEU A 144 0.13 20.63 20.77
C LEU A 144 -0.61 21.03 19.48
N SER A 145 -0.47 22.29 19.03
CA SER A 145 -1.08 22.73 17.78
C SER A 145 -0.44 22.07 16.55
N GLN A 146 0.87 21.81 16.58
CA GLN A 146 1.58 21.10 15.52
C GLN A 146 1.20 19.61 15.48
N LEU A 147 1.00 19.00 16.65
CA LEU A 147 0.47 17.64 16.77
C LEU A 147 -0.96 17.50 16.21
N GLY A 148 -1.82 18.51 16.45
CA GLY A 148 -3.15 18.57 15.85
C GLY A 148 -3.08 18.64 14.31
N GLY A 149 -2.19 19.47 13.76
CA GLY A 149 -1.95 19.55 12.32
C GLY A 149 -1.45 18.24 11.71
N LEU A 150 -0.60 17.49 12.42
CA LEU A 150 -0.14 16.16 11.99
C LEU A 150 -1.29 15.14 11.97
N GLN A 151 -2.14 15.14 12.99
CA GLN A 151 -3.30 14.24 13.04
C GLN A 151 -4.29 14.53 11.91
N GLU A 152 -4.55 15.81 11.64
CA GLU A 152 -5.41 16.23 10.55
C GLU A 152 -4.80 15.89 9.18
N TYR A 153 -3.49 16.11 8.99
CA TYR A 153 -2.77 15.67 7.80
C TYR A 153 -2.88 14.16 7.57
N GLY A 154 -2.66 13.34 8.62
CA GLY A 154 -2.82 11.88 8.53
C GLY A 154 -4.23 11.45 8.14
N THR A 155 -5.25 12.17 8.64
CA THR A 155 -6.65 11.93 8.28
C THR A 155 -6.91 12.27 6.80
N GLN A 156 -6.43 13.42 6.33
CA GLN A 156 -6.56 13.83 4.94
C GLN A 156 -5.82 12.89 3.99
N LEU A 157 -4.60 12.46 4.36
CA LEU A 157 -3.83 11.49 3.59
C LEU A 157 -4.56 10.15 3.49
N SER A 158 -5.09 9.63 4.60
CA SER A 158 -5.88 8.40 4.60
C SER A 158 -7.14 8.51 3.73
N ALA A 159 -7.82 9.66 3.77
CA ALA A 159 -8.99 9.92 2.93
C ALA A 159 -8.62 9.95 1.45
N LEU A 160 -7.53 10.64 1.10
CA LEU A 160 -7.01 10.71 -0.26
C LEU A 160 -6.68 9.32 -0.82
N PHE A 161 -5.97 8.49 -0.05
CA PHE A 161 -5.68 7.11 -0.47
C PHE A 161 -6.97 6.29 -0.65
N THR A 162 -7.95 6.45 0.24
CA THR A 162 -9.25 5.77 0.12
C THR A 162 -10.00 6.20 -1.14
N GLU A 163 -9.97 7.49 -1.48
CA GLU A 163 -10.58 8.05 -2.68
C GLU A 163 -9.90 7.57 -3.97
N ARG A 164 -8.56 7.54 -3.97
CA ARG A 164 -7.75 7.12 -5.13
C ARG A 164 -7.68 5.60 -5.32
N LEU A 165 -7.91 4.82 -4.26
CA LEU A 165 -7.78 3.35 -4.26
C LEU A 165 -8.47 2.67 -5.45
N PRO A 166 -9.74 2.99 -5.79
CA PRO A 166 -10.44 2.29 -6.87
C PRO A 166 -9.79 2.55 -8.24
N ALA A 167 -9.26 3.75 -8.48
CA ALA A 167 -8.57 4.10 -9.72
C ALA A 167 -7.24 3.36 -9.84
N LEU A 168 -6.46 3.32 -8.75
CA LEU A 168 -5.18 2.60 -8.66
C LEU A 168 -5.37 1.08 -8.82
N GLN A 169 -6.40 0.50 -8.18
CA GLN A 169 -6.74 -0.91 -8.36
C GLN A 169 -7.15 -1.21 -9.81
N LYS A 170 -7.93 -0.33 -10.43
CA LYS A 170 -8.36 -0.50 -11.82
C LYS A 170 -7.21 -0.40 -12.80
N SER A 171 -6.24 0.51 -12.58
CA SER A 171 -5.05 0.60 -13.41
C SER A 171 -4.13 -0.60 -13.23
N GLY A 172 -3.95 -1.08 -11.99
CA GLY A 172 -3.24 -2.33 -11.68
C GLY A 172 -3.86 -3.56 -12.36
N GLN A 173 -5.19 -3.69 -12.34
CA GLN A 173 -5.88 -4.78 -13.05
C GLN A 173 -5.69 -4.72 -14.57
N LYS A 174 -5.75 -3.51 -15.17
CA LYS A 174 -5.49 -3.34 -16.60
C LYS A 174 -4.06 -3.72 -16.96
N LEU A 175 -3.09 -3.34 -16.12
CA LEU A 175 -1.70 -3.75 -16.27
C LEU A 175 -1.57 -5.28 -16.22
N GLN A 176 -2.13 -5.93 -15.20
CA GLN A 176 -2.14 -7.39 -15.09
C GLN A 176 -2.74 -8.07 -16.32
N GLN A 177 -3.88 -7.56 -16.82
CA GLN A 177 -4.55 -8.10 -18.01
C GLN A 177 -3.69 -7.95 -19.27
N ALA A 178 -3.07 -6.77 -19.48
CA ALA A 178 -2.16 -6.55 -20.59
C ALA A 178 -0.94 -7.47 -20.48
N CYS A 179 -0.41 -7.64 -19.27
CA CYS A 179 0.73 -8.51 -19.01
C CYS A 179 0.43 -9.99 -19.27
N ALA A 180 -0.78 -10.46 -18.94
CA ALA A 180 -1.23 -11.84 -19.12
C ALA A 180 -1.64 -12.18 -20.57
N ALA A 181 -1.80 -11.16 -21.42
CA ALA A 181 -2.11 -11.32 -22.84
C ALA A 181 -0.87 -11.44 -23.74
N GLN A 182 0.34 -11.36 -23.15
CA GLN A 182 1.63 -11.54 -23.82
C GLN A 182 1.96 -13.02 -24.10
#